data_AF-A0A959UBR2-F1
#
_entry.id   AF-A0A959UBR2-F1
#
_cell.length_a   1.000
_cell.length_b   1.000
_cell.length_c   1.000
_cell.angle_alpha   90.00
_cell.angle_beta   90.00
_cell.angle_gamma   90.00
#
_symmetry.space_group_name_H-M   'P 1'
#
loop_
_entity.id
_entity.type
_entity.pdbx_description
1 polymer ?
#
loop_
_entity_poly.entity_id
_entity_poly.type
_entity_poly.pdbx_seq_one_letter_code
_entity_poly.pdbx_strand_id
1 'polypeptide(L)'
;MKKIIYILVFLFSMTTAFSQNKLINAKYFLQQEEFVKAKELIDAAVVDSMFYDLPATWYIKGHIYKGLFKENESDDLNSPSRVTAINDFKKCIELEPEGQYAESAKKGISYLATTIYNQAASIFNEKTYSTAISAYEFHKEVMRYAYPETDFLDKDIMFKLRMASIYNILAEKDTLNAKVHIEAAEEVYKEVLLLDSNNRSANYNLGIIYYNQGVDIVNNMDYNLDLMELTIIQ
;
A
#
# COMPACT_ATOMS: atom_id res chain seq x y z
N MET A 1 -23.44 38.10 -45.69
CA MET A 1 -23.65 36.73 -45.15
C MET A 1 -22.57 35.74 -45.57
N LYS A 2 -22.23 35.58 -46.87
CA LYS A 2 -21.16 34.64 -47.31
C LYS A 2 -19.77 34.88 -46.66
N LYS A 3 -19.39 36.14 -46.41
CA LYS A 3 -18.10 36.48 -45.73
C LYS A 3 -18.07 36.12 -44.23
N ILE A 4 -19.23 36.09 -43.56
CA ILE A 4 -19.34 35.70 -42.14
C ILE A 4 -19.20 34.17 -42.00
N ILE A 5 -19.70 33.41 -43.00
CA ILE A 5 -19.55 31.96 -43.05
C ILE A 5 -18.07 31.56 -43.15
N TYR A 6 -17.27 32.24 -43.98
CA TYR A 6 -15.83 31.94 -44.09
C TYR A 6 -15.04 32.25 -42.81
N ILE A 7 -15.39 33.30 -42.06
CA ILE A 7 -14.75 33.63 -40.77
C ILE A 7 -15.12 32.59 -39.70
N LEU A 8 -16.37 32.14 -39.66
CA LEU A 8 -16.81 31.07 -38.75
C LEU A 8 -16.15 29.73 -39.06
N VAL A 9 -16.01 29.36 -40.34
CA VAL A 9 -15.30 28.13 -40.75
C VAL A 9 -13.80 28.20 -40.43
N PHE A 10 -13.17 29.37 -40.54
CA PHE A 10 -11.76 29.58 -40.20
C PHE A 10 -11.51 29.61 -38.68
N LEU A 11 -12.46 30.11 -37.88
CA LEU A 11 -12.41 30.02 -36.42
C LEU A 11 -12.62 28.58 -35.91
N PHE A 12 -13.39 27.76 -36.65
CA PHE A 12 -13.60 26.35 -36.30
C PHE A 12 -12.41 25.45 -36.64
N SER A 13 -11.54 25.84 -37.58
CA SER A 13 -10.33 25.07 -37.91
C SER A 13 -9.14 25.36 -37.00
N MET A 14 -9.17 26.42 -36.18
CA MET A 14 -8.09 26.70 -35.22
C MET A 14 -8.20 25.88 -33.92
N THR A 15 -9.40 25.40 -33.57
CA THR A 15 -9.58 24.51 -32.40
C THR A 15 -9.07 23.09 -32.66
N THR A 16 -8.94 22.67 -33.93
CA THR A 16 -8.44 21.33 -34.28
C THR A 16 -6.92 21.22 -34.22
N ALA A 17 -6.19 22.33 -34.40
CA ALA A 17 -4.73 22.32 -34.34
C ALA A 17 -4.20 22.08 -32.90
N PHE A 18 -4.91 22.60 -31.89
CA PHE A 18 -4.56 22.36 -30.47
C PHE A 18 -4.90 20.93 -30.02
N SER A 19 -5.92 20.30 -30.64
CA SER A 19 -6.34 18.93 -30.32
C SER A 19 -5.49 17.84 -30.97
N GLN A 20 -4.71 18.16 -32.02
CA GLN A 20 -3.80 17.18 -32.66
C GLN A 20 -2.53 16.91 -31.83
N ASN A 21 -2.08 17.86 -31.01
CA ASN A 21 -0.83 17.77 -30.24
C ASN A 21 -1.03 17.51 -28.74
N LYS A 22 -2.17 16.92 -28.32
CA LYS A 22 -2.52 16.68 -26.90
C LYS A 22 -1.38 16.06 -26.10
N LEU A 23 -0.77 14.98 -26.61
CA LEU A 23 0.31 14.26 -25.91
C LEU A 23 1.59 15.11 -25.77
N ILE A 24 1.95 15.87 -26.81
CA ILE A 24 3.11 16.77 -26.79
C ILE A 24 2.87 17.89 -25.78
N ASN A 25 1.67 18.48 -25.77
CA ASN A 25 1.32 19.55 -24.84
C ASN A 25 1.22 19.03 -23.39
N ALA A 26 0.68 17.82 -23.18
CA ALA A 26 0.67 17.18 -21.87
C ALA A 26 2.09 16.99 -21.32
N LYS A 27 3.01 16.51 -22.17
CA LYS A 27 4.44 16.39 -21.83
C LYS A 27 5.06 17.76 -21.52
N TYR A 28 4.74 18.79 -22.30
CA TYR A 28 5.22 20.15 -22.05
C TYR A 28 4.77 20.67 -20.67
N PHE A 29 3.48 20.59 -20.34
CA PHE A 29 2.99 21.05 -19.04
C PHE A 29 3.50 20.19 -17.88
N LEU A 30 3.70 18.89 -18.09
CA LEU A 30 4.39 18.03 -17.11
C LEU A 30 5.81 18.55 -16.80
N GLN A 31 6.57 18.98 -17.81
CA GLN A 31 7.93 19.55 -17.62
C GLN A 31 7.92 20.89 -16.88
N GLN A 32 6.80 21.62 -16.93
CA GLN A 32 6.59 22.85 -16.18
C GLN A 32 5.98 22.60 -14.79
N GLU A 33 5.77 21.34 -14.41
CA GLU A 33 5.06 20.95 -13.17
C GLU A 33 3.63 21.52 -13.08
N GLU A 34 3.03 21.90 -14.21
CA GLU A 34 1.65 22.37 -14.29
C GLU A 34 0.67 21.18 -14.41
N PHE A 35 0.62 20.34 -13.37
CA PHE A 35 -0.02 19.02 -13.46
C PHE A 35 -1.51 19.05 -13.76
N VAL A 36 -2.26 20.05 -13.30
CA VAL A 36 -3.70 20.18 -13.58
C VAL A 36 -3.95 20.38 -15.08
N LYS A 37 -3.17 21.26 -15.74
CA LYS A 37 -3.28 21.46 -17.19
C LYS A 37 -2.80 20.25 -17.98
N ALA A 38 -1.72 19.62 -17.50
CA ALA A 38 -1.21 18.39 -18.09
C ALA A 38 -2.26 17.26 -18.04
N LYS A 39 -2.99 17.15 -16.93
CA LYS A 39 -4.06 16.17 -16.69
C LYS A 39 -5.18 16.30 -17.74
N GLU A 40 -5.68 17.50 -17.98
CA GLU A 40 -6.74 17.73 -18.98
C GLU A 40 -6.34 17.20 -20.36
N LEU A 41 -5.10 17.47 -20.77
CA LEU A 41 -4.59 17.06 -22.08
C LEU A 41 -4.31 15.56 -22.17
N ILE A 42 -3.72 14.97 -21.13
CA ILE A 42 -3.37 13.55 -21.15
C ILE A 42 -4.63 12.68 -21.05
N ASP A 43 -5.62 13.05 -20.25
CA ASP A 43 -6.90 12.32 -20.16
C ASP A 43 -7.66 12.37 -21.50
N ALA A 44 -7.55 13.47 -22.24
CA ALA A 44 -8.09 13.58 -23.60
C ALA A 44 -7.27 12.82 -24.65
N ALA A 45 -5.98 12.57 -24.40
CA ALA A 45 -5.11 11.79 -25.28
C ALA A 45 -5.35 10.29 -25.08
N VAL A 46 -5.53 9.81 -23.84
CA VAL A 46 -5.65 8.37 -23.59
C VAL A 46 -6.90 7.75 -24.19
N VAL A 47 -7.95 8.51 -24.48
CA VAL A 47 -9.17 7.99 -25.13
C VAL A 47 -9.09 8.01 -26.66
N ASP A 48 -8.03 8.56 -27.22
CA ASP A 48 -7.81 8.67 -28.66
C ASP A 48 -7.06 7.43 -29.17
N SER A 49 -7.61 6.73 -30.17
CA SER A 49 -6.99 5.53 -30.73
C SER A 49 -5.58 5.77 -31.28
N MET A 50 -5.24 7.02 -31.62
CA MET A 50 -3.90 7.38 -32.06
C MET A 50 -2.86 7.29 -30.93
N PHE A 51 -3.27 7.50 -29.67
CA PHE A 51 -2.36 7.57 -28.53
C PHE A 51 -2.57 6.46 -27.51
N TYR A 52 -3.73 5.80 -27.51
CA TYR A 52 -4.09 4.76 -26.53
C TYR A 52 -3.06 3.61 -26.49
N ASP A 53 -2.60 3.13 -27.64
CA ASP A 53 -1.67 1.99 -27.70
C ASP A 53 -0.19 2.39 -27.57
N LEU A 54 0.11 3.67 -27.33
CA LEU A 54 1.48 4.14 -27.15
C LEU A 54 1.93 4.02 -25.69
N PRO A 55 3.02 3.28 -25.38
CA PRO A 55 3.57 3.21 -24.03
C PRO A 55 3.90 4.59 -23.43
N ALA A 56 4.34 5.52 -24.28
CA ALA A 56 4.65 6.90 -23.90
C ALA A 56 3.44 7.65 -23.29
N THR A 57 2.24 7.37 -23.78
CA THR A 57 1.00 8.02 -23.31
C THR A 57 0.75 7.67 -21.85
N TRP A 58 0.79 6.39 -21.52
CA TRP A 58 0.59 5.89 -20.17
C TRP A 58 1.73 6.26 -19.23
N TYR A 59 2.98 6.27 -19.74
CA TYR A 59 4.12 6.78 -19.00
C TYR A 59 3.95 8.24 -18.58
N ILE A 60 3.59 9.13 -19.52
CA ILE A 60 3.38 10.55 -19.25
C ILE A 60 2.21 10.74 -18.27
N LYS A 61 1.11 10.01 -18.46
CA LYS A 61 -0.03 10.06 -17.55
C LYS A 61 0.35 9.64 -16.12
N GLY A 62 1.08 8.54 -15.98
CA GLY A 62 1.58 8.08 -14.68
C GLY A 62 2.41 9.13 -13.97
N HIS A 63 3.28 9.85 -14.69
CA HIS A 63 4.06 10.95 -14.12
C HIS A 63 3.22 12.17 -13.73
N ILE A 64 2.20 12.52 -14.51
CA ILE A 64 1.28 13.62 -14.20
C ILE A 64 0.51 13.31 -12.91
N TYR A 65 -0.10 12.12 -12.81
CA TYR A 65 -0.86 11.73 -11.63
C TYR A 65 0.03 11.50 -10.40
N LYS A 66 1.29 11.05 -10.59
CA LYS A 66 2.29 11.05 -9.51
C LYS A 66 2.59 12.47 -9.01
N GLY A 67 2.64 13.45 -9.91
CA GLY A 67 2.77 14.87 -9.56
C GLY A 67 1.59 15.37 -8.73
N LEU A 68 0.37 15.14 -9.22
CA LEU A 68 -0.87 15.51 -8.50
C LEU A 68 -0.94 14.89 -7.10
N PHE A 69 -0.56 13.61 -6.98
CA PHE A 69 -0.45 12.95 -5.68
C PHE A 69 0.51 13.69 -4.74
N LYS A 70 1.71 14.02 -5.22
CA LYS A 70 2.73 14.68 -4.40
C LYS A 70 2.31 16.08 -3.95
N GLU A 71 1.58 16.82 -4.78
CA GLU A 71 1.16 18.19 -4.46
C GLU A 71 -0.05 18.26 -3.52
N ASN A 72 -1.02 17.36 -3.70
CA ASN A 72 -2.35 17.57 -3.14
C ASN A 72 -2.85 16.39 -2.29
N GLU A 73 -2.24 15.21 -2.39
CA GLU A 73 -2.78 13.97 -1.82
C GLU A 73 -1.72 13.14 -1.08
N SER A 74 -0.57 13.73 -0.72
CA SER A 74 0.56 12.99 -0.12
C SER A 74 0.24 12.32 1.21
N ASP A 75 -0.72 12.90 1.95
CA ASP A 75 -1.18 12.40 3.25
C ASP A 75 -2.44 11.52 3.12
N ASP A 76 -3.03 11.41 1.92
CA ASP A 76 -4.19 10.58 1.67
C ASP A 76 -3.76 9.13 1.42
N LEU A 77 -4.21 8.24 2.30
CA LEU A 77 -3.98 6.79 2.17
C LEU A 77 -4.70 6.23 0.93
N ASN A 78 -5.83 6.79 0.56
CA ASN A 78 -6.67 6.34 -0.55
C ASN A 78 -6.55 7.26 -1.78
N SER A 79 -5.45 8.01 -1.88
CA SER A 79 -5.16 8.95 -2.97
C SER A 79 -5.56 8.38 -4.35
N PRO A 80 -6.60 8.94 -4.99
CA PRO A 80 -6.99 8.53 -6.33
C PRO A 80 -5.88 8.78 -7.35
N SER A 81 -5.10 9.86 -7.18
CA SER A 81 -4.01 10.19 -8.09
C SER A 81 -2.86 9.19 -7.98
N ARG A 82 -2.54 8.72 -6.77
CA ARG A 82 -1.52 7.67 -6.59
C ARG A 82 -1.94 6.35 -7.25
N VAL A 83 -3.18 5.91 -7.02
CA VAL A 83 -3.70 4.67 -7.61
C VAL A 83 -3.70 4.76 -9.13
N THR A 84 -4.16 5.89 -9.68
CA THR A 84 -4.15 6.15 -11.13
C THR A 84 -2.73 6.09 -11.68
N ALA A 85 -1.77 6.75 -11.03
CA ALA A 85 -0.38 6.74 -11.46
C ALA A 85 0.24 5.33 -11.48
N ILE A 86 -0.04 4.51 -10.45
CA ILE A 86 0.40 3.10 -10.41
C ILE A 86 -0.16 2.36 -11.62
N ASN A 87 -1.47 2.43 -11.86
CA ASN A 87 -2.12 1.71 -12.95
C ASN A 87 -1.65 2.16 -14.33
N ASP A 88 -1.42 3.46 -14.51
CA ASP A 88 -0.89 3.98 -15.77
C ASP A 88 0.54 3.51 -16.02
N PHE A 89 1.39 3.45 -14.98
CA PHE A 89 2.73 2.85 -15.11
C PHE A 89 2.66 1.35 -15.39
N LYS A 90 1.74 0.60 -14.76
CA LYS A 90 1.50 -0.82 -15.07
C LYS A 90 1.12 -0.99 -16.54
N LYS A 91 0.17 -0.18 -17.04
CA LYS A 91 -0.26 -0.22 -18.44
C LYS A 91 0.87 0.12 -19.42
N CYS A 92 1.74 1.08 -19.08
CA CYS A 92 2.94 1.39 -19.86
C CYS A 92 3.85 0.15 -20.02
N ILE A 93 4.11 -0.56 -18.92
CA ILE A 93 4.93 -1.78 -18.90
C ILE A 93 4.26 -2.91 -19.68
N GLU A 94 2.94 -3.09 -19.56
CA GLU A 94 2.19 -4.11 -20.30
C GLU A 94 2.27 -3.94 -21.82
N LEU A 95 2.26 -2.69 -22.30
CA LEU A 95 2.35 -2.40 -23.74
C LEU A 95 3.76 -2.67 -24.29
N GLU A 96 4.81 -2.39 -23.52
CA GLU A 96 6.19 -2.58 -23.96
C GLU A 96 7.12 -2.91 -22.77
N PRO A 97 7.18 -4.19 -22.32
CA PRO A 97 7.89 -4.56 -21.09
C PRO A 97 9.40 -4.30 -21.12
N GLU A 98 10.01 -4.39 -22.30
CA GLU A 98 11.44 -4.12 -22.55
C GLU A 98 11.66 -2.76 -23.23
N GLY A 99 10.63 -1.91 -23.21
CA GLY A 99 10.65 -0.59 -23.84
C GLY A 99 11.45 0.44 -23.06
N GLN A 100 11.80 1.54 -23.74
CA GLN A 100 12.57 2.63 -23.13
C GLN A 100 11.89 3.27 -21.90
N TYR A 101 10.56 3.12 -21.76
CA TYR A 101 9.78 3.65 -20.64
C TYR A 101 9.62 2.67 -19.48
N ALA A 102 9.74 1.36 -19.72
CA ALA A 102 9.37 0.33 -18.75
C ALA A 102 10.20 0.44 -17.46
N GLU A 103 11.51 0.59 -17.56
CA GLU A 103 12.40 0.69 -16.40
C GLU A 103 12.10 1.95 -15.57
N SER A 104 11.79 3.07 -16.22
CA SER A 104 11.41 4.31 -15.53
C SER A 104 10.02 4.19 -14.90
N ALA A 105 9.08 3.49 -15.54
CA ALA A 105 7.77 3.18 -14.99
C ALA A 105 7.87 2.28 -13.75
N LYS A 106 8.72 1.25 -13.77
CA LYS A 106 9.03 0.39 -12.59
C LYS A 106 9.55 1.21 -11.42
N LYS A 107 10.48 2.15 -11.66
CA LYS A 107 10.96 3.10 -10.63
C LYS A 107 9.84 4.01 -10.12
N GLY A 108 8.93 4.43 -11.00
CA GLY A 108 7.72 5.17 -10.65
C GLY A 108 6.82 4.39 -9.69
N ILE A 109 6.51 3.13 -10.02
CA ILE A 109 5.73 2.20 -9.19
C ILE A 109 6.41 1.99 -7.84
N SER A 110 7.71 1.70 -7.82
CA SER A 110 8.46 1.46 -6.57
C SER A 110 8.48 2.67 -5.64
N TYR A 111 8.60 3.88 -6.19
CA TYR A 111 8.44 5.11 -5.41
C TYR A 111 7.04 5.17 -4.76
N LEU A 112 5.97 4.94 -5.52
CA LEU A 112 4.60 4.99 -5.00
C LEU A 112 4.31 3.85 -4.01
N ALA A 113 4.85 2.65 -4.24
CA ALA A 113 4.82 1.56 -3.27
C ALA A 113 5.49 1.95 -1.95
N THR A 114 6.63 2.64 -2.02
CA THR A 114 7.35 3.12 -0.83
C THR A 114 6.53 4.15 -0.06
N THR A 115 5.80 5.04 -0.72
CA THR A 115 4.92 6.00 -0.02
C THR A 115 3.75 5.30 0.68
N ILE A 116 3.19 4.24 0.08
CA ILE A 116 2.17 3.39 0.72
C ILE A 116 2.75 2.73 1.98
N TYR A 117 3.95 2.15 1.92
CA TYR A 117 4.62 1.55 3.08
C TYR A 117 4.82 2.55 4.22
N ASN A 118 5.32 3.75 3.90
CA ASN A 118 5.56 4.78 4.90
C ASN A 118 4.27 5.20 5.61
N GLN A 119 3.17 5.32 4.87
CA GLN A 119 1.85 5.61 5.44
C GLN A 119 1.31 4.43 6.27
N ALA A 120 1.46 3.20 5.79
CA ALA A 120 1.09 2.00 6.55
C ALA A 120 1.78 1.99 7.91
N ALA A 121 3.09 2.27 7.94
CA ALA A 121 3.86 2.37 9.16
C ALA A 121 3.41 3.54 10.05
N SER A 122 3.10 4.70 9.49
CA SER A 122 2.71 5.89 10.28
C SER A 122 1.36 5.73 10.97
N ILE A 123 0.42 5.01 10.36
CA ILE A 123 -0.90 4.74 10.95
C ILE A 123 -0.93 3.47 11.80
N PHE A 124 0.19 2.77 12.00
CA PHE A 124 0.18 1.49 12.71
C PHE A 124 0.09 1.66 14.24
N ASN A 125 -1.14 1.77 14.73
CA ASN A 125 -1.51 1.87 16.15
C ASN A 125 -2.77 1.05 16.48
N GLU A 126 -3.14 1.01 17.76
CA GLU A 126 -4.25 0.22 18.29
C GLU A 126 -5.63 0.48 17.64
N LYS A 127 -5.85 1.65 17.03
CA LYS A 127 -7.12 2.00 16.40
C LYS A 127 -7.15 1.68 14.91
N THR A 128 -6.00 1.74 14.26
CA THR A 128 -5.88 1.70 12.79
C THR A 128 -5.00 0.56 12.28
N TYR A 129 -4.65 -0.41 13.13
CA TYR A 129 -3.80 -1.54 12.76
C TYR A 129 -4.35 -2.38 11.60
N SER A 130 -5.66 -2.62 11.54
CA SER A 130 -6.28 -3.34 10.43
C SER A 130 -6.08 -2.61 9.10
N THR A 131 -6.29 -1.29 9.10
CA THR A 131 -6.02 -0.42 7.95
C THR A 131 -4.52 -0.41 7.59
N ALA A 132 -3.63 -0.37 8.58
CA ALA A 132 -2.18 -0.42 8.38
C ALA A 132 -1.74 -1.72 7.69
N ILE A 133 -2.30 -2.86 8.11
CA ILE A 133 -2.02 -4.18 7.53
C ILE A 133 -2.49 -4.22 6.07
N SER A 134 -3.72 -3.78 5.78
CA SER A 134 -4.21 -3.72 4.39
C SER A 134 -3.34 -2.83 3.51
N ALA A 135 -2.90 -1.68 4.03
CA ALA A 135 -1.98 -0.79 3.31
C ALA A 135 -0.61 -1.44 3.06
N TYR A 136 -0.10 -2.22 4.02
CA TYR A 136 1.15 -2.96 3.86
C TYR A 136 1.05 -4.09 2.83
N GLU A 137 -0.05 -4.83 2.80
CA GLU A 137 -0.30 -5.83 1.76
C GLU A 137 -0.39 -5.18 0.37
N PHE A 138 -1.07 -4.03 0.26
CA PHE A 138 -1.11 -3.27 -0.99
C PHE A 138 0.29 -2.78 -1.41
N HIS A 139 1.12 -2.34 -0.46
CA HIS A 139 2.53 -2.04 -0.75
C HIS A 139 3.25 -3.23 -1.37
N LYS A 140 3.11 -4.43 -0.80
CA LYS A 140 3.77 -5.65 -1.32
C LYS A 140 3.29 -5.99 -2.73
N GLU A 141 1.98 -5.91 -2.98
CA GLU A 141 1.41 -6.14 -4.31
C GLU A 141 2.00 -5.18 -5.35
N VAL A 142 1.97 -3.88 -5.06
CA VAL A 142 2.46 -2.83 -5.97
C VAL A 142 3.96 -2.97 -6.21
N MET A 143 4.74 -3.24 -5.16
CA MET A 143 6.19 -3.40 -5.28
C MET A 143 6.57 -4.65 -6.10
N ARG A 144 5.90 -5.80 -5.87
CA ARG A 144 6.14 -7.03 -6.62
C ARG A 144 5.85 -6.90 -8.10
N TYR A 145 4.90 -6.04 -8.49
CA TYR A 145 4.68 -5.77 -9.91
C TYR A 145 5.93 -5.19 -10.59
N ALA A 146 6.61 -4.24 -9.93
CA ALA A 146 7.82 -3.63 -10.47
C ALA A 146 9.05 -4.53 -10.31
N TYR A 147 9.16 -5.21 -9.18
CA TYR A 147 10.31 -6.02 -8.77
C TYR A 147 9.83 -7.32 -8.10
N PRO A 148 9.54 -8.38 -8.88
CA PRO A 148 8.95 -9.63 -8.39
C PRO A 148 9.77 -10.34 -7.31
N GLU A 149 11.10 -10.24 -7.41
CA GLU A 149 12.07 -10.85 -6.50
C GLU A 149 12.31 -10.03 -5.22
N THR A 150 11.48 -9.00 -4.96
CA THR A 150 11.63 -8.21 -3.72
C THR A 150 11.38 -9.10 -2.51
N ASP A 151 12.36 -9.13 -1.62
CA ASP A 151 12.23 -9.77 -0.31
C ASP A 151 11.57 -8.81 0.69
N PHE A 152 10.55 -9.31 1.38
CA PHE A 152 9.80 -8.59 2.40
C PHE A 152 9.99 -9.16 3.80
N LEU A 153 10.76 -10.25 3.97
CA LEU A 153 10.87 -11.00 5.21
C LEU A 153 11.09 -10.12 6.45
N ASP A 154 12.09 -9.24 6.41
CA ASP A 154 12.39 -8.33 7.53
C ASP A 154 11.21 -7.41 7.87
N LYS A 155 10.52 -6.91 6.84
CA LYS A 155 9.36 -6.01 7.02
C LYS A 155 8.13 -6.78 7.49
N ASP A 156 7.93 -8.01 7.01
CA ASP A 156 6.84 -8.90 7.43
C ASP A 156 7.00 -9.22 8.93
N ILE A 157 8.22 -9.60 9.36
CA ILE A 157 8.55 -9.81 10.77
C ILE A 157 8.28 -8.56 11.60
N MET A 158 8.72 -7.38 11.12
CA MET A 158 8.51 -6.10 11.82
C MET A 158 7.02 -5.79 11.99
N PHE A 159 6.21 -5.93 10.94
CA PHE A 159 4.76 -5.67 10.99
C PHE A 159 4.05 -6.67 11.90
N LYS A 160 4.43 -7.95 11.88
CA LYS A 160 3.88 -8.97 12.78
C LYS A 160 4.22 -8.69 14.24
N LEU A 161 5.48 -8.37 14.56
CA LEU A 161 5.87 -7.99 15.92
C LEU A 161 5.09 -6.76 16.42
N ARG A 162 4.87 -5.77 15.54
CA ARG A 162 4.05 -4.60 15.88
C ARG A 162 2.58 -4.99 16.12
N MET A 163 2.03 -5.88 15.32
CA MET A 163 0.67 -6.41 15.51
C MET A 163 0.52 -7.14 16.84
N ALA A 164 1.45 -8.04 17.19
CA ALA A 164 1.44 -8.75 18.47
C ALA A 164 1.55 -7.79 19.67
N SER A 165 2.38 -6.75 19.55
CA SER A 165 2.46 -5.69 20.56
C SER A 165 1.14 -4.93 20.72
N ILE A 166 0.38 -4.72 19.65
CA ILE A 166 -0.94 -4.07 19.70
C ILE A 166 -1.96 -4.97 20.38
N TYR A 167 -1.96 -6.28 20.10
CA TYR A 167 -2.82 -7.22 20.81
C TYR A 167 -2.55 -7.21 22.31
N ASN A 168 -1.29 -7.15 22.74
CA ASN A 168 -0.97 -6.99 24.16
C ASN A 168 -1.56 -5.69 24.77
N ILE A 169 -1.46 -4.57 24.06
CA ILE A 169 -2.05 -3.29 24.49
C ILE A 169 -3.59 -3.38 24.57
N LEU A 170 -4.22 -4.08 23.63
CA LEU A 170 -5.66 -4.29 23.63
C LEU A 170 -6.08 -5.19 24.80
N ALA A 171 -5.30 -6.20 25.15
CA ALA A 171 -5.57 -7.06 26.31
C ALA A 171 -5.57 -6.27 27.63
N GLU A 172 -4.66 -5.29 27.79
CA GLU A 172 -4.61 -4.41 28.96
C GLU A 172 -5.80 -3.45 29.05
N LYS A 173 -6.32 -3.01 27.90
CA LYS A 173 -7.43 -2.04 27.82
C LYS A 173 -8.81 -2.69 27.87
N ASP A 174 -8.96 -3.86 27.27
CA ASP A 174 -10.20 -4.61 27.17
C ASP A 174 -10.10 -5.88 28.02
N THR A 175 -10.18 -5.70 29.35
CA THR A 175 -9.99 -6.78 30.32
C THR A 175 -11.04 -7.89 30.19
N LEU A 176 -12.23 -7.59 29.64
CA LEU A 176 -13.28 -8.57 29.38
C LEU A 176 -12.89 -9.55 28.27
N ASN A 177 -12.16 -9.09 27.26
CA ASN A 177 -11.67 -9.91 26.15
C ASN A 177 -10.15 -10.12 26.18
N ALA A 178 -9.49 -9.87 27.31
CA ALA A 178 -8.04 -9.94 27.41
C ALA A 178 -7.47 -11.28 26.92
N LYS A 179 -8.14 -12.38 27.26
CA LYS A 179 -7.75 -13.72 26.81
C LYS A 179 -7.72 -13.84 25.28
N VAL A 180 -8.72 -13.30 24.57
CA VAL A 180 -8.80 -13.33 23.10
C VAL A 180 -7.64 -12.56 22.49
N HIS A 181 -7.32 -11.38 23.05
CA HIS A 181 -6.20 -10.57 22.57
C HIS A 181 -4.85 -11.23 22.86
N ILE A 182 -4.68 -11.86 24.03
CA ILE A 182 -3.45 -12.60 24.37
C ILE A 182 -3.26 -13.80 23.43
N GLU A 183 -4.32 -14.57 23.16
CA GLU A 183 -4.29 -15.69 22.20
C GLU A 183 -3.91 -15.19 20.80
N ALA A 184 -4.45 -14.05 20.36
CA ALA A 184 -4.07 -13.45 19.09
C ALA A 184 -2.59 -13.02 19.06
N ALA A 185 -2.07 -12.43 20.16
CA ALA A 185 -0.65 -12.09 20.26
C ALA A 185 0.25 -13.34 20.20
N GLU A 186 -0.14 -14.40 20.91
CA GLU A 186 0.55 -15.68 20.93
C GLU A 186 0.70 -16.27 19.52
N GLU A 187 -0.39 -16.36 18.76
CA GLU A 187 -0.38 -16.88 17.40
C GLU A 187 0.55 -16.07 16.47
N VAL A 188 0.51 -14.75 16.58
CA VAL A 188 1.38 -13.88 15.78
C VAL A 188 2.86 -14.07 16.13
N TYR A 189 3.21 -14.24 17.42
CA TYR A 189 4.59 -14.55 17.80
C TYR A 189 5.03 -15.91 17.26
N LYS A 190 4.16 -16.93 17.28
CA LYS A 190 4.46 -18.22 16.65
C LYS A 190 4.72 -18.08 15.16
N GLU A 191 3.91 -17.29 14.45
CA GLU A 191 4.16 -16.99 13.03
C GLU A 191 5.51 -16.31 12.79
N VAL A 192 5.93 -15.40 13.67
CA VAL A 192 7.27 -14.80 13.59
C VAL A 192 8.35 -15.86 13.77
N LEU A 193 8.18 -16.79 14.71
CA LEU A 193 9.14 -17.87 14.95
C LEU A 193 9.19 -18.92 13.82
N LEU A 194 8.13 -19.06 13.02
CA LEU A 194 8.17 -19.84 11.79
C LEU A 194 9.04 -19.17 10.71
N LEU A 195 9.14 -17.85 10.70
CA LEU A 195 9.95 -17.06 9.77
C LEU A 195 11.40 -16.90 10.25
N ASP A 196 11.58 -16.67 11.54
CA ASP A 196 12.87 -16.51 12.23
C ASP A 196 12.78 -17.15 13.62
N SER A 197 13.22 -18.40 13.72
CA SER A 197 13.16 -19.17 14.98
C SER A 197 14.00 -18.55 16.11
N ASN A 198 14.99 -17.72 15.77
CA ASN A 198 15.88 -17.06 16.72
C ASN A 198 15.42 -15.62 17.04
N ASN A 199 14.22 -15.23 16.60
CA ASN A 199 13.70 -13.90 16.85
C ASN A 199 13.56 -13.65 18.36
N ARG A 200 14.43 -12.79 18.90
CA ARG A 200 14.52 -12.55 20.35
C ARG A 200 13.23 -11.99 20.93
N SER A 201 12.60 -11.05 20.22
CA SER A 201 11.37 -10.40 20.67
C SER A 201 10.21 -11.39 20.75
N ALA A 202 10.03 -12.24 19.74
CA ALA A 202 8.97 -13.25 19.75
C ALA A 202 9.20 -14.32 20.84
N ASN A 203 10.42 -14.87 20.94
CA ASN A 203 10.75 -15.85 21.98
C ASN A 203 10.51 -15.31 23.40
N TYR A 204 10.97 -14.08 23.66
CA TYR A 204 10.81 -13.45 24.97
C TYR A 204 9.34 -13.19 25.33
N ASN A 205 8.58 -12.58 24.43
CA ASN A 205 7.18 -12.26 24.69
C ASN A 205 6.30 -13.52 24.80
N LEU A 206 6.58 -14.55 24.01
CA LEU A 206 5.89 -15.84 24.13
C LEU A 206 6.17 -16.51 25.48
N GLY A 207 7.41 -16.42 25.98
CA GLY A 207 7.77 -16.87 27.31
C GLY A 207 6.99 -16.14 28.42
N ILE A 208 6.78 -14.83 28.29
CA ILE A 208 5.94 -14.06 29.23
C ILE A 208 4.49 -14.55 29.19
N ILE A 209 3.92 -14.75 28.00
CA ILE A 209 2.54 -15.25 27.85
C ILE A 209 2.38 -16.59 28.56
N TYR A 210 3.27 -17.55 28.31
CA TYR A 210 3.18 -18.88 28.94
C TYR A 210 3.44 -18.85 30.44
N TYR A 211 4.34 -18.00 30.90
CA TYR A 211 4.56 -17.80 32.33
C TYR A 211 3.29 -17.27 33.03
N ASN A 212 2.65 -16.25 32.45
CA ASN A 212 1.43 -15.66 33.00
C ASN A 212 0.27 -16.67 33.01
N GLN A 213 0.08 -17.42 31.92
CA GLN A 213 -0.91 -18.49 31.87
C GLN A 213 -0.68 -19.55 32.96
N GLY A 214 0.58 -19.93 33.21
CA GLY A 214 0.93 -20.85 34.30
C GLY A 214 0.59 -20.30 35.69
N VAL A 215 0.88 -19.03 35.93
CA VAL A 215 0.51 -18.33 37.18
C VAL A 215 -1.01 -18.28 37.36
N ASP A 216 -1.75 -17.97 36.29
CA ASP A 216 -3.21 -17.91 36.32
C ASP A 216 -3.83 -19.28 36.61
N ILE A 217 -3.26 -20.36 36.06
CA ILE A 217 -3.67 -21.73 36.40
C ILE A 217 -3.46 -21.95 37.90
N VAL A 218 -2.26 -21.68 38.43
CA VAL A 218 -1.93 -21.91 39.85
C VAL A 218 -2.82 -21.11 40.80
N ASN A 219 -3.13 -19.86 40.46
CA ASN A 219 -3.98 -19.00 41.28
C ASN A 219 -5.46 -19.42 41.26
N ASN A 220 -5.92 -20.05 40.18
CA ASN A 220 -7.30 -20.51 40.02
C ASN A 220 -7.48 -22.00 40.32
N MET A 221 -6.42 -22.73 40.69
CA MET A 221 -6.55 -24.08 41.21
C MET A 221 -7.28 -24.01 42.56
N ASP A 222 -8.39 -24.74 42.68
CA ASP A 222 -9.04 -24.94 43.97
C ASP A 222 -8.14 -25.82 44.85
N TYR A 223 -7.51 -25.22 45.86
CA TYR A 223 -6.66 -25.92 46.83
C TYR A 223 -7.45 -26.91 47.73
N ASN A 224 -8.77 -27.04 47.55
CA ASN A 224 -9.60 -28.04 48.23
C ASN A 224 -9.57 -29.43 47.59
N LEU A 225 -8.70 -29.70 46.62
CA LEU A 225 -8.30 -31.07 46.32
C LEU A 225 -7.47 -31.58 47.50
N ASP A 226 -8.18 -32.23 48.43
CA ASP A 226 -7.62 -32.96 49.55
C ASP A 226 -6.43 -33.80 49.05
N LEU A 227 -5.23 -33.52 49.58
CA LEU A 227 -4.00 -34.25 49.28
C LEU A 227 -4.16 -35.77 49.47
N MET A 228 -5.22 -36.23 50.14
CA MET A 228 -5.55 -37.63 50.28
C MET A 228 -5.97 -38.34 48.99
N GLU A 229 -6.51 -37.69 47.96
CA GLU A 229 -6.94 -38.38 46.73
C GLU A 229 -5.80 -38.71 45.74
N LEU A 230 -4.61 -38.14 45.93
CA LEU A 230 -3.41 -38.44 45.15
C LEU A 230 -2.85 -39.86 45.39
N THR A 231 -3.38 -40.61 46.36
CA THR A 231 -2.97 -41.99 46.65
C THR A 231 -3.86 -43.07 46.02
N ILE A 232 -4.94 -42.70 45.31
CA ILE A 232 -5.84 -43.69 44.71
C ILE A 232 -5.47 -44.05 43.25
N ILE A 233 -4.51 -43.34 42.65
CA ILE A 233 -3.93 -43.72 41.35
C ILE A 233 -2.52 -44.28 41.60
N GLN A 234 -2.47 -45.49 42.17
CA GLN A 234 -1.34 -46.42 42.06
C GLN A 234 -1.84 -47.74 41.46
#